data_AF-A0A2G6P8G6-F1
#
_entry.id   AF-A0A2G6P8G6-F1
#
_cell.length_a   1.000
_cell.length_b   1.000
_cell.length_c   1.000
_cell.angle_alpha   90.00
_cell.angle_beta   90.00
_cell.angle_gamma   90.00
#
_symmetry.space_group_name_H-M   'P 1'
#
loop_
_entity.id
_entity.type
_entity.pdbx_description
1 polymer ?
#
loop_
_entity_poly.entity_id
_entity_poly.type
_entity_poly.pdbx_seq_one_letter_code
_entity_poly.pdbx_strand_id
1 'polypeptide(L)'
;MKPSAKMLNFKTYLKNILFLTIVTFSLSSCSKNSGKESKSIKLSEIYNFKLNENFIQPEELIAPSAVCQDSLGNIYISCSKSAFIYKFSPDLKYLSRFGGKGQGPGEFAGGPVTLIYINGQILSSCYRDMTTNVYNLESEFIKKLPRKLPSGLSGSVVFNNDLLMHLEFLDQKDDEIQIRSTLAKLDKSFSEVEYDIYSYETVSKGLLMPISDALLNFATNEKNLYVGRVSSKDFYIDIYDKNFTKVGKITHGYRTKINDYEQYIYFFNQYGAGFKSKSESKWKDKKIEFKAINRLFTDKDGRLLVISPREKKENKNGEILVDVYEDSNLLGSIKLPFKDPKFYNYVYNKVYFIKDKIFYFDNGEIKIYTY
;
A
#
# COMPACT_ATOMS: atom_id res chain seq x y z
N MET A 1 -26.45 36.39 2.58
CA MET A 1 -25.68 37.66 2.65
C MET A 1 -24.45 37.43 3.51
N LYS A 2 -23.30 37.95 3.05
CA LYS A 2 -21.97 37.85 3.65
C LYS A 2 -21.87 38.58 5.02
N PRO A 3 -20.80 38.30 5.79
CA PRO A 3 -20.68 38.51 7.24
C PRO A 3 -20.02 39.83 7.63
N SER A 4 -20.04 40.17 8.93
CA SER A 4 -19.13 41.18 9.51
C SER A 4 -18.18 40.54 10.53
N ALA A 5 -16.92 40.92 10.39
CA ALA A 5 -15.75 40.35 11.04
C ALA A 5 -15.61 40.77 12.51
N LYS A 6 -15.10 39.85 13.34
CA LYS A 6 -14.39 40.20 14.58
C LYS A 6 -12.90 39.93 14.38
N MET A 7 -12.15 41.02 14.20
CA MET A 7 -10.69 41.07 14.40
C MET A 7 -10.37 40.83 15.87
N LEU A 8 -9.49 39.87 16.17
CA LEU A 8 -8.83 39.77 17.46
C LEU A 8 -7.37 40.21 17.30
N ASN A 9 -7.06 41.33 17.95
CA ASN A 9 -5.74 41.94 18.08
C ASN A 9 -4.88 41.08 19.03
N PHE A 10 -3.69 40.65 18.61
CA PHE A 10 -2.66 40.15 19.53
C PHE A 10 -1.40 41.02 19.43
N LYS A 11 -1.33 41.98 20.35
CA LYS A 11 -0.14 42.74 20.69
C LYS A 11 0.71 41.93 21.69
N THR A 12 1.98 41.77 21.34
CA THR A 12 3.14 41.85 22.25
C THR A 12 3.31 40.78 23.34
N TYR A 13 4.25 39.85 23.14
CA TYR A 13 5.10 39.36 24.22
C TYR A 13 6.51 39.05 23.69
N LEU A 14 7.43 39.99 23.95
CA LEU A 14 8.86 39.86 23.76
C LEU A 14 9.48 40.41 25.05
N LYS A 15 10.03 39.54 25.89
CA LYS A 15 10.95 39.94 26.96
C LYS A 15 12.01 38.86 27.17
N ASN A 16 13.23 39.28 26.91
CA ASN A 16 14.50 38.62 27.07
C ASN A 16 14.73 38.07 28.49
N ILE A 17 15.40 36.92 28.60
CA ILE A 17 16.44 36.70 29.61
C ILE A 17 17.66 36.06 28.91
N LEU A 18 18.78 36.77 29.01
CA LEU A 18 20.14 36.43 28.58
C LEU A 18 20.94 36.00 29.83
N PHE A 19 22.12 35.37 29.64
CA PHE A 19 23.14 34.86 30.59
C PHE A 19 23.08 33.34 30.82
N LEU A 20 24.16 32.54 30.79
CA LEU A 20 25.60 32.77 30.61
C LEU A 20 26.25 31.42 30.23
N THR A 21 27.28 31.44 29.39
CA THR A 21 28.15 30.32 29.01
C THR A 21 28.95 29.77 30.19
N ILE A 22 28.93 28.44 30.39
CA ILE A 22 30.02 27.70 31.04
C ILE A 22 30.32 26.45 30.20
N VAL A 23 31.50 26.46 29.58
CA VAL A 23 32.16 25.30 29.00
C VAL A 23 32.84 24.56 30.15
N THR A 24 32.48 23.30 30.37
CA THR A 24 33.28 22.38 31.18
C THR A 24 33.54 21.10 30.41
N PHE A 25 34.77 20.97 29.93
CA PHE A 25 35.41 19.72 29.60
C PHE A 25 35.38 18.81 30.85
N SER A 26 34.77 17.64 30.75
CA SER A 26 35.06 16.53 31.64
C SER A 26 35.40 15.30 30.80
N LEU A 27 36.71 15.10 30.65
CA LEU A 27 37.29 13.78 30.36
C LEU A 27 37.17 12.92 31.61
N SER A 28 37.02 11.60 31.38
CA SER A 28 37.11 10.47 32.33
C SER A 28 35.76 9.92 32.80
N SER A 29 35.31 8.82 32.22
CA SER A 29 35.86 7.50 32.58
C SER A 29 35.20 6.41 31.73
N CYS A 30 36.05 5.44 31.38
CA CYS A 30 35.75 4.28 30.59
C CYS A 30 34.71 3.41 31.33
N SER A 31 33.43 3.58 30.99
CA SER A 31 32.42 2.56 31.27
C SER A 31 32.67 1.41 30.32
N LYS A 32 33.22 0.32 30.86
CA LYS A 32 33.36 -0.97 30.18
C LYS A 32 32.01 -1.35 29.57
N ASN A 33 31.86 -1.11 28.27
CA ASN A 33 30.91 -1.82 27.43
C ASN A 33 31.24 -3.31 27.58
N SER A 34 30.46 -4.02 28.39
CA SER A 34 30.31 -5.45 28.21
C SER A 34 29.65 -5.63 26.85
N GLY A 35 30.50 -5.80 25.83
CA GLY A 35 30.09 -5.98 24.45
C GLY A 35 29.18 -7.19 24.34
N LYS A 36 27.88 -6.94 24.24
CA LYS A 36 27.13 -7.65 23.20
C LYS A 36 27.55 -6.97 21.91
N GLU A 37 28.50 -7.58 21.21
CA GLU A 37 28.67 -7.33 19.79
C GLU A 37 27.27 -7.41 19.16
N SER A 38 26.73 -6.25 18.79
CA SER A 38 25.68 -6.19 17.79
C SER A 38 26.33 -6.73 16.53
N LYS A 39 26.24 -8.05 16.33
CA LYS A 39 26.58 -8.66 15.05
C LYS A 39 25.77 -7.89 14.03
N SER A 40 26.44 -7.15 13.15
CA SER A 40 25.79 -6.46 12.05
C SER A 40 25.13 -7.53 11.18
N ILE A 41 23.84 -7.77 11.38
CA ILE A 41 23.11 -8.79 10.63
C ILE A 41 23.01 -8.30 9.20
N LYS A 42 23.59 -9.06 8.26
CA LYS A 42 23.42 -8.74 6.84
C LYS A 42 21.98 -9.06 6.46
N LEU A 43 21.31 -8.14 5.76
CA LEU A 43 19.92 -8.40 5.36
C LEU A 43 19.74 -9.64 4.48
N SER A 44 20.77 -10.07 3.75
CA SER A 44 20.77 -11.34 3.01
C SER A 44 20.71 -12.59 3.90
N GLU A 45 21.13 -12.49 5.17
CA GLU A 45 20.99 -13.55 6.17
C GLU A 45 19.57 -13.61 6.72
N ILE A 46 18.91 -12.45 6.81
CA ILE A 46 17.50 -12.33 7.23
C ILE A 46 16.56 -12.79 6.13
N TYR A 47 16.84 -12.39 4.88
CA TYR A 47 16.05 -12.71 3.72
C TYR A 47 16.80 -13.70 2.83
N ASN A 48 16.99 -14.91 3.31
CA ASN A 48 17.60 -15.96 2.51
C ASN A 48 16.55 -16.58 1.58
N PHE A 49 16.40 -15.98 0.41
CA PHE A 49 15.38 -16.39 -0.55
C PHE A 49 15.59 -17.82 -1.02
N LYS A 50 14.70 -18.72 -0.59
CA LYS A 50 14.55 -20.04 -1.19
C LYS A 50 13.45 -19.96 -2.22
N LEU A 51 13.83 -20.15 -3.48
CA LEU A 51 12.88 -20.40 -4.55
C LEU A 51 12.32 -21.81 -4.33
N ASN A 52 11.07 -21.88 -3.92
CA ASN A 52 10.32 -23.10 -4.11
C ASN A 52 9.79 -23.01 -5.55
N GLU A 53 10.42 -23.68 -6.50
CA GLU A 53 9.90 -23.88 -7.86
C GLU A 53 8.62 -24.76 -7.86
N ASN A 54 7.78 -24.61 -6.85
CA ASN A 54 6.44 -25.16 -6.83
C ASN A 54 5.60 -24.25 -7.71
N PHE A 55 5.51 -24.61 -8.98
CA PHE A 55 4.57 -23.98 -9.89
C PHE A 55 3.16 -24.26 -9.40
N ILE A 56 2.45 -23.21 -9.02
CA ILE A 56 1.01 -23.30 -8.86
C ILE A 56 0.41 -23.33 -10.27
N GLN A 57 0.14 -24.52 -10.80
CA GLN A 57 -0.45 -24.71 -12.13
C GLN A 57 -1.87 -25.31 -12.07
N PRO A 58 -2.89 -24.57 -11.60
CA PRO A 58 -4.22 -24.67 -12.16
C PRO A 58 -4.16 -24.12 -13.59
N GLU A 59 -4.66 -24.88 -14.56
CA GLU A 59 -4.75 -24.52 -15.99
C GLU A 59 -5.52 -23.20 -16.25
N GLU A 60 -6.06 -22.57 -15.19
CA GLU A 60 -6.97 -21.43 -15.22
C GLU A 60 -6.55 -20.23 -14.31
N LEU A 61 -5.30 -20.15 -13.83
CA LEU A 61 -4.77 -18.95 -13.12
C LEU A 61 -4.50 -17.77 -14.07
N ILE A 62 -5.58 -17.26 -14.67
CA ILE A 62 -5.49 -16.22 -15.67
C ILE A 62 -5.66 -14.84 -15.01
N ALA A 63 -4.59 -14.04 -15.08
CA ALA A 63 -4.51 -12.69 -14.51
C ALA A 63 -4.73 -12.66 -12.98
N PRO A 64 -3.79 -13.21 -12.19
CA PRO A 64 -3.84 -13.09 -10.73
C PRO A 64 -3.85 -11.61 -10.31
N SER A 65 -4.73 -11.26 -9.37
CA SER A 65 -5.06 -9.87 -9.03
C SER A 65 -4.87 -9.53 -7.55
N ALA A 66 -5.01 -10.49 -6.65
CA ALA A 66 -4.76 -10.32 -5.22
C ALA A 66 -4.41 -11.66 -4.57
N VAL A 67 -3.82 -11.58 -3.37
CA VAL A 67 -3.53 -12.72 -2.52
C VAL A 67 -3.76 -12.35 -1.05
N CYS A 68 -4.31 -13.28 -0.27
CA CYS A 68 -4.37 -13.18 1.18
C CYS A 68 -4.09 -14.55 1.83
N GLN A 69 -3.98 -14.57 3.16
CA GLN A 69 -3.79 -15.78 3.95
C GLN A 69 -4.76 -15.82 5.13
N ASP A 70 -5.34 -17.00 5.40
CA ASP A 70 -6.17 -17.20 6.59
C ASP A 70 -5.37 -17.52 7.86
N SER A 71 -6.05 -17.70 9.00
CA SER A 71 -5.42 -18.01 10.28
C SER A 71 -4.74 -19.38 10.32
N LEU A 72 -5.17 -20.32 9.49
CA LEU A 72 -4.57 -21.66 9.35
C LEU A 72 -3.40 -21.67 8.38
N GLY A 73 -3.12 -20.54 7.73
CA GLY A 73 -2.03 -20.40 6.77
C GLY A 73 -2.40 -20.75 5.34
N ASN A 74 -3.67 -21.08 5.05
CA ASN A 74 -4.10 -21.32 3.67
C ASN A 74 -4.01 -20.03 2.88
N ILE A 75 -3.59 -20.15 1.63
CA ILE A 75 -3.38 -19.04 0.70
C ILE A 75 -4.56 -18.96 -0.26
N TYR A 76 -5.09 -17.76 -0.46
CA TYR A 76 -6.15 -17.49 -1.42
C TYR A 76 -5.59 -16.57 -2.49
N ILE A 77 -5.81 -16.91 -3.76
CA ILE A 77 -5.38 -16.11 -4.92
C ILE A 77 -6.59 -15.85 -5.80
N SER A 78 -6.86 -14.58 -6.07
CA SER A 78 -7.94 -14.18 -6.97
C SER A 78 -7.40 -14.00 -8.39
N CYS A 79 -8.16 -14.44 -9.37
CA CYS A 79 -7.82 -14.27 -10.78
C CYS A 79 -8.93 -13.49 -11.48
N SER A 80 -8.63 -12.24 -11.86
CA SER A 80 -9.65 -11.30 -12.34
C SER A 80 -10.23 -11.73 -13.69
N LYS A 81 -9.43 -12.33 -14.59
CA LYS A 81 -9.90 -12.71 -15.94
C LYS A 81 -10.65 -14.04 -15.96
N SER A 82 -10.26 -15.02 -15.14
CA SER A 82 -11.01 -16.27 -14.99
C SER A 82 -12.21 -16.13 -14.03
N ALA A 83 -12.24 -15.05 -13.23
CA ALA A 83 -13.27 -14.76 -12.24
C ALA A 83 -13.36 -15.77 -11.08
N PHE A 84 -12.29 -16.54 -10.86
CA PHE A 84 -12.20 -17.50 -9.76
C PHE A 84 -11.27 -17.01 -8.66
N ILE A 85 -11.53 -17.50 -7.44
CA ILE A 85 -10.59 -17.48 -6.32
C ILE A 85 -10.13 -18.91 -6.10
N TYR A 86 -8.82 -19.09 -5.96
CA TYR A 86 -8.17 -20.37 -5.75
C TYR A 86 -7.64 -20.44 -4.32
N LYS A 87 -7.92 -21.55 -3.64
CA LYS A 87 -7.45 -21.84 -2.29
C LYS A 87 -6.33 -22.88 -2.35
N PHE A 88 -5.27 -22.60 -1.63
CA PHE A 88 -4.11 -23.46 -1.47
C PHE A 88 -3.82 -23.68 0.02
N SER A 89 -3.26 -24.84 0.33
CA SER A 89 -2.67 -25.14 1.62
C SER A 89 -1.42 -24.27 1.90
N PRO A 90 -0.93 -24.22 3.15
CA PRO A 90 0.29 -23.48 3.49
C PRO A 90 1.54 -23.92 2.70
N ASP A 91 1.57 -25.19 2.26
CA ASP A 91 2.62 -25.77 1.40
C ASP A 91 2.31 -25.64 -0.11
N LEU A 92 1.35 -24.78 -0.47
CA LEU A 92 0.97 -24.40 -1.83
C LEU A 92 0.34 -25.52 -2.67
N LYS A 93 -0.16 -26.59 -2.05
CA LYS A 93 -1.00 -27.58 -2.75
C LYS A 93 -2.40 -27.01 -2.98
N TYR A 94 -2.90 -27.15 -4.20
CA TYR A 94 -4.27 -26.76 -4.55
C TYR A 94 -5.29 -27.52 -3.70
N LEU A 95 -6.27 -26.79 -3.15
CA LEU A 95 -7.34 -27.36 -2.33
C LEU A 95 -8.70 -27.23 -3.03
N SER A 96 -9.05 -26.03 -3.47
CA SER A 96 -10.34 -25.75 -4.09
C SER A 96 -10.30 -24.46 -4.91
N ARG A 97 -11.34 -24.23 -5.72
CA ARG A 97 -11.63 -22.95 -6.35
C ARG A 97 -13.12 -22.63 -6.22
N PHE A 98 -13.44 -21.36 -6.18
CA PHE A 98 -14.81 -20.88 -6.02
C PHE A 98 -14.99 -19.51 -6.68
N GLY A 99 -16.24 -19.11 -6.84
CA GLY A 99 -16.63 -17.97 -7.66
C GLY A 99 -16.95 -18.38 -9.09
N GLY A 100 -16.61 -17.52 -10.04
CA GLY A 100 -16.92 -17.71 -11.46
C GLY A 100 -17.55 -16.46 -12.07
N LYS A 101 -17.66 -16.46 -13.41
CA LYS A 101 -18.30 -15.36 -14.13
C LYS A 101 -19.81 -15.48 -14.02
N GLY A 102 -20.45 -14.38 -13.64
CA GLY A 102 -21.90 -14.30 -13.60
C GLY A 102 -22.40 -13.25 -12.61
N GLN A 103 -23.69 -13.30 -12.29
CA GLN A 103 -24.34 -12.36 -11.37
C GLN A 103 -24.99 -13.05 -10.18
N GLY A 104 -24.97 -14.39 -10.15
CA GLY A 104 -25.53 -15.21 -9.09
C GLY A 104 -24.79 -15.08 -7.76
N PRO A 105 -25.27 -15.80 -6.73
CA PRO A 105 -24.59 -15.92 -5.44
C PRO A 105 -23.14 -16.40 -5.61
N GLY A 106 -22.18 -15.66 -5.07
CA GLY A 106 -20.75 -15.98 -5.17
C GLY A 106 -20.11 -15.70 -6.53
N GLU A 107 -20.85 -15.30 -7.55
CA GLU A 107 -20.27 -15.01 -8.87
C GLU A 107 -19.81 -13.55 -8.99
N PHE A 108 -18.95 -13.29 -9.97
CA PHE A 108 -18.40 -11.98 -10.28
C PHE A 108 -18.73 -11.55 -11.71
N ALA A 109 -19.37 -10.39 -11.88
CA ALA A 109 -19.71 -9.86 -13.19
C ALA A 109 -18.47 -9.34 -13.97
N GLY A 110 -17.48 -8.85 -13.21
CA GLY A 110 -16.17 -8.45 -13.73
C GLY A 110 -15.10 -9.47 -13.40
N GLY A 111 -15.06 -9.94 -12.16
CA GLY A 111 -13.99 -10.76 -11.62
C GLY A 111 -13.47 -10.16 -10.32
N PRO A 112 -12.86 -10.98 -9.45
CA PRO A 112 -12.33 -10.54 -8.17
C PRO A 112 -11.04 -9.72 -8.34
N VAL A 113 -10.93 -8.62 -7.62
CA VAL A 113 -9.75 -7.72 -7.64
C VAL A 113 -9.11 -7.50 -6.28
N THR A 114 -9.77 -7.91 -5.20
CA THR A 114 -9.27 -7.83 -3.83
C THR A 114 -9.46 -9.16 -3.13
N LEU A 115 -8.62 -9.42 -2.12
CA LEU A 115 -8.78 -10.51 -1.19
C LEU A 115 -8.44 -10.03 0.21
N ILE A 116 -9.38 -10.17 1.13
CA ILE A 116 -9.26 -9.76 2.52
C ILE A 116 -9.68 -10.93 3.38
N TYR A 117 -8.80 -11.37 4.28
CA TYR A 117 -9.15 -12.30 5.34
C TYR A 117 -9.44 -11.54 6.63
N ILE A 118 -10.65 -11.67 7.17
CA ILE A 118 -11.05 -11.06 8.44
C ILE A 118 -12.07 -11.96 9.15
N ASN A 119 -11.89 -12.20 10.45
CA ASN A 119 -12.85 -12.91 11.30
C ASN A 119 -13.37 -14.24 10.72
N GLY A 120 -12.48 -15.07 10.13
CA GLY A 120 -12.88 -16.36 9.54
C GLY A 120 -13.58 -16.25 8.19
N GLN A 121 -13.55 -15.08 7.54
CA GLN A 121 -14.22 -14.84 6.27
C GLN A 121 -13.22 -14.34 5.22
N ILE A 122 -13.51 -14.67 3.97
CA ILE A 122 -12.83 -14.14 2.79
C ILE A 122 -13.77 -13.14 2.11
N LEU A 123 -13.34 -11.89 2.04
CA LEU A 123 -14.01 -10.83 1.31
C LEU A 123 -13.30 -10.62 -0.01
N SER A 124 -14.06 -10.60 -1.10
CA SER A 124 -13.52 -10.32 -2.42
C SER A 124 -14.48 -9.48 -3.23
N SER A 125 -13.95 -8.39 -3.76
CA SER A 125 -14.78 -7.44 -4.48
C SER A 125 -14.67 -7.59 -5.99
N CYS A 126 -15.80 -7.34 -6.65
CA CYS A 126 -15.94 -7.39 -8.09
C CYS A 126 -15.63 -6.02 -8.70
N TYR A 127 -14.74 -5.97 -9.70
CA TYR A 127 -14.36 -4.68 -10.28
C TYR A 127 -15.47 -3.99 -11.10
N ARG A 128 -16.44 -4.75 -11.63
CA ARG A 128 -17.44 -4.21 -12.56
C ARG A 128 -18.65 -3.63 -11.84
N ASP A 129 -19.19 -4.40 -10.91
CA ASP A 129 -20.37 -4.01 -10.14
C ASP A 129 -20.00 -3.38 -8.78
N MET A 130 -18.72 -3.39 -8.42
CA MET A 130 -18.19 -2.80 -7.19
C MET A 130 -18.82 -3.38 -5.90
N THR A 131 -19.42 -4.57 -5.99
CA THR A 131 -19.94 -5.32 -4.84
C THR A 131 -18.85 -6.18 -4.22
N THR A 132 -19.07 -6.63 -2.98
CA THR A 132 -18.13 -7.53 -2.28
C THR A 132 -18.82 -8.83 -1.90
N ASN A 133 -18.32 -9.95 -2.42
CA ASN A 133 -18.76 -11.27 -2.00
C ASN A 133 -18.02 -11.66 -0.71
N VAL A 134 -18.75 -12.29 0.21
CA VAL A 134 -18.25 -12.82 1.49
C VAL A 134 -18.35 -14.34 1.44
N TYR A 135 -17.26 -15.03 1.75
CA TYR A 135 -17.17 -16.48 1.81
C TYR A 135 -16.68 -16.95 3.18
N ASN A 136 -17.04 -18.17 3.57
CA ASN A 136 -16.41 -18.87 4.71
C ASN A 136 -15.08 -19.52 4.28
N LEU A 137 -14.40 -20.17 5.24
CA LEU A 137 -13.13 -20.87 4.97
C LEU A 137 -13.34 -22.15 4.16
N GLU A 138 -14.55 -22.70 4.13
CA GLU A 138 -14.97 -23.84 3.31
C GLU A 138 -15.21 -23.45 1.84
N SER A 139 -14.99 -22.18 1.47
CA SER A 139 -15.18 -21.64 0.11
C SER A 139 -16.64 -21.47 -0.32
N GLU A 140 -17.57 -21.48 0.63
CA GLU A 140 -18.99 -21.31 0.39
C GLU A 140 -19.38 -19.83 0.47
N PHE A 141 -20.25 -19.39 -0.43
CA PHE A 141 -20.77 -18.03 -0.43
C PHE A 141 -21.73 -17.81 0.75
N ILE A 142 -21.49 -16.75 1.52
CA ILE A 142 -22.33 -16.34 2.65
C ILE A 142 -23.31 -15.25 2.21
N LYS A 143 -22.78 -14.16 1.67
CA LYS A 143 -23.57 -12.97 1.29
C LYS A 143 -22.82 -12.05 0.33
N LYS A 144 -23.57 -11.19 -0.35
CA LYS A 144 -23.06 -10.11 -1.18
C LYS A 144 -23.31 -8.78 -0.49
N LEU A 145 -22.25 -8.03 -0.23
CA LEU A 145 -22.32 -6.68 0.31
C LEU A 145 -22.52 -5.68 -0.83
N PRO A 146 -23.55 -4.83 -0.77
CA PRO A 146 -23.78 -3.80 -1.78
C PRO A 146 -22.70 -2.72 -1.69
N ARG A 147 -22.47 -2.02 -2.80
CA ARG A 147 -21.62 -0.83 -2.84
C ARG A 147 -22.32 0.32 -2.11
N LYS A 148 -22.02 0.50 -0.83
CA LYS A 148 -22.51 1.67 -0.08
C LYS A 148 -21.53 2.83 -0.07
N LEU A 149 -20.24 2.53 0.00
CA LEU A 149 -19.20 3.55 0.13
C LEU A 149 -18.64 3.96 -1.25
N PRO A 150 -18.30 5.25 -1.43
CA PRO A 150 -17.62 5.73 -2.61
C PRO A 150 -16.18 5.23 -2.57
N SER A 151 -15.93 4.08 -3.20
CA SER A 151 -14.57 3.60 -3.37
C SER A 151 -14.48 2.65 -4.56
N GLY A 152 -13.55 2.96 -5.45
CA GLY A 152 -12.93 2.03 -6.39
C GLY A 152 -11.90 1.13 -5.71
N LEU A 153 -12.20 0.53 -4.55
CA LEU A 153 -11.30 -0.33 -3.73
C LEU A 153 -9.81 0.02 -3.84
N SER A 154 -9.48 1.24 -3.43
CA SER A 154 -8.13 1.75 -3.42
C SER A 154 -7.37 1.29 -2.17
N GLY A 155 -7.35 -0.02 -1.88
CA GLY A 155 -6.59 -0.65 -0.80
C GLY A 155 -7.36 -0.84 0.52
N SER A 156 -7.01 -1.91 1.24
CA SER A 156 -7.60 -2.30 2.53
C SER A 156 -6.62 -3.15 3.34
N VAL A 157 -6.68 -3.05 4.67
CA VAL A 157 -5.91 -3.88 5.60
C VAL A 157 -6.77 -4.25 6.81
N VAL A 158 -6.38 -5.30 7.51
CA VAL A 158 -6.96 -5.65 8.80
C VAL A 158 -6.01 -5.21 9.90
N PHE A 159 -6.55 -4.57 10.93
CA PHE A 159 -5.81 -4.18 12.12
C PHE A 159 -6.71 -4.31 13.34
N ASN A 160 -6.25 -5.02 14.37
CA ASN A 160 -7.02 -5.19 15.60
C ASN A 160 -8.47 -5.72 15.38
N ASN A 161 -8.65 -6.68 14.45
CA ASN A 161 -9.95 -7.22 14.02
C ASN A 161 -10.93 -6.18 13.41
N ASP A 162 -10.41 -5.02 13.01
CA ASP A 162 -11.12 -4.00 12.29
C ASP A 162 -10.65 -3.96 10.83
N LEU A 163 -11.61 -3.78 9.92
CA LEU A 163 -11.32 -3.57 8.52
C LEU A 163 -11.05 -2.09 8.30
N LEU A 164 -9.83 -1.79 7.87
CA LEU A 164 -9.43 -0.45 7.45
C LEU A 164 -9.43 -0.37 5.93
N MET A 165 -10.02 0.68 5.41
CA MET A 165 -10.23 0.85 3.98
C MET A 165 -9.92 2.26 3.57
N HIS A 166 -9.27 2.41 2.43
CA HIS A 166 -9.09 3.70 1.81
C HIS A 166 -10.31 4.04 0.95
N LEU A 167 -10.86 5.24 1.17
CA LEU A 167 -12.06 5.76 0.52
C LEU A 167 -11.73 7.08 -0.15
N GLU A 168 -12.31 7.30 -1.32
CA GLU A 168 -12.11 8.49 -2.14
C GLU A 168 -13.45 9.19 -2.37
N PHE A 169 -13.52 10.46 -2.00
CA PHE A 169 -14.67 11.31 -2.20
C PHE A 169 -14.28 12.37 -3.22
N LEU A 170 -14.98 12.38 -4.35
CA LEU A 170 -14.74 13.33 -5.43
C LEU A 170 -15.82 14.41 -5.39
N ASP A 171 -15.39 15.66 -5.41
CA ASP A 171 -16.23 16.83 -5.61
C ASP A 171 -15.72 17.59 -6.84
N GLN A 172 -16.59 17.81 -7.83
CA GLN A 172 -16.23 18.47 -9.07
C GLN A 172 -16.78 19.90 -9.06
N LYS A 173 -15.88 20.87 -9.27
CA LYS A 173 -16.23 22.28 -9.40
C LYS A 173 -15.52 22.89 -10.61
N ASP A 174 -16.29 23.23 -11.63
CA ASP A 174 -15.78 23.73 -12.92
C ASP A 174 -14.74 22.75 -13.54
N ASP A 175 -13.54 23.24 -13.83
CA ASP A 175 -12.40 22.47 -14.38
C ASP A 175 -11.51 21.83 -13.29
N GLU A 176 -11.96 21.86 -12.02
CA GLU A 176 -11.25 21.31 -10.87
C GLU A 176 -12.00 20.12 -10.26
N ILE A 177 -11.25 19.07 -9.94
CA ILE A 177 -11.75 17.92 -9.18
C ILE A 177 -11.01 17.95 -7.84
N GLN A 178 -11.76 18.20 -6.76
CA GLN A 178 -11.29 18.04 -5.40
C GLN A 178 -11.49 16.58 -4.99
N ILE A 179 -10.42 15.95 -4.51
CA ILE A 179 -10.43 14.57 -4.08
C ILE A 179 -10.04 14.55 -2.61
N ARG A 180 -10.96 14.14 -1.75
CA ARG A 180 -10.66 13.79 -0.38
C ARG A 180 -10.42 12.30 -0.30
N SER A 181 -9.25 11.93 0.23
CA SER A 181 -8.82 10.55 0.39
C SER A 181 -8.66 10.27 1.89
N THR A 182 -9.36 9.24 2.39
CA THR A 182 -9.36 8.88 3.82
C THR A 182 -9.01 7.42 4.03
N LEU A 183 -8.18 7.11 5.01
CA LEU A 183 -8.11 5.79 5.63
C LEU A 183 -9.14 5.75 6.75
N ALA A 184 -10.17 4.93 6.57
CA ALA A 184 -11.27 4.80 7.49
C ALA A 184 -11.35 3.39 8.08
N LYS A 185 -11.74 3.31 9.35
CA LYS A 185 -12.27 2.10 9.96
C LYS A 185 -13.72 1.93 9.54
N LEU A 186 -14.07 0.74 9.05
CA LEU A 186 -15.45 0.38 8.76
C LEU A 186 -16.13 -0.26 9.97
N ASP A 187 -17.46 -0.14 10.01
CA ASP A 187 -18.30 -0.85 10.97
C ASP A 187 -18.23 -2.37 10.76
N LYS A 188 -18.79 -3.14 11.71
CA LYS A 188 -18.81 -4.62 11.60
C LYS A 188 -19.66 -5.15 10.43
N SER A 189 -20.52 -4.33 9.84
CA SER A 189 -21.23 -4.63 8.59
C SER A 189 -20.34 -4.51 7.35
N PHE A 190 -19.21 -3.82 7.48
CA PHE A 190 -18.36 -3.34 6.38
C PHE A 190 -19.09 -2.42 5.40
N SER A 191 -20.09 -1.68 5.89
CA SER A 191 -21.02 -0.93 5.06
C SER A 191 -21.02 0.57 5.35
N GLU A 192 -20.58 0.98 6.54
CA GLU A 192 -20.53 2.37 6.96
C GLU A 192 -19.13 2.71 7.51
N VAL A 193 -18.76 3.99 7.46
CA VAL A 193 -17.55 4.50 8.11
C VAL A 193 -17.83 4.71 9.60
N GLU A 194 -17.03 4.07 10.45
CA GLU A 194 -17.10 4.23 11.91
C GLU A 194 -16.15 5.33 12.39
N TYR A 195 -14.95 5.42 11.80
CA TYR A 195 -13.91 6.34 12.24
C TYR A 195 -12.93 6.69 11.11
N ASP A 196 -12.70 7.98 10.89
CA ASP A 196 -11.65 8.48 9.98
C ASP A 196 -10.29 8.52 10.72
N ILE A 197 -9.32 7.74 10.25
CA ILE A 197 -7.99 7.63 10.88
C ILE A 197 -7.04 8.69 10.32
N TYR A 198 -7.03 8.84 9.00
CA TYR A 198 -6.16 9.78 8.30
C TYR A 198 -6.87 10.28 7.05
N SER A 199 -6.86 11.59 6.81
CA SER A 199 -7.44 12.20 5.62
C SER A 199 -6.48 13.21 5.01
N TYR A 200 -6.51 13.33 3.69
CA TYR A 200 -5.87 14.42 2.96
C TYR A 200 -6.71 14.80 1.75
N GLU A 201 -6.47 15.99 1.24
CA GLU A 201 -7.17 16.51 0.06
C GLU A 201 -6.16 16.83 -1.04
N THR A 202 -6.54 16.51 -2.26
CA THR A 202 -5.81 16.89 -3.47
C THR A 202 -6.76 17.60 -4.42
N VAL A 203 -6.21 18.49 -5.24
CA VAL A 203 -6.97 19.18 -6.29
C VAL A 203 -6.31 18.88 -7.61
N SER A 204 -7.08 18.31 -8.54
CA SER A 204 -6.68 18.13 -9.93
C SER A 204 -7.29 19.22 -10.78
N LYS A 205 -6.48 19.92 -11.58
CA LYS A 205 -6.95 20.89 -12.58
C LYS A 205 -6.74 20.33 -13.99
N GLY A 206 -7.77 20.42 -14.84
CA GLY A 206 -7.65 20.06 -16.26
C GLY A 206 -7.41 18.56 -16.51
N LEU A 207 -8.05 17.68 -15.72
CA LEU A 207 -8.03 16.22 -15.86
C LEU A 207 -6.65 15.54 -15.67
N LEU A 208 -5.65 16.25 -15.15
CA LEU A 208 -4.40 15.63 -14.70
C LEU A 208 -4.55 15.11 -13.28
N MET A 209 -4.98 13.87 -13.14
CA MET A 209 -4.88 13.19 -11.86
C MET A 209 -3.56 12.41 -11.84
N PRO A 210 -2.56 12.79 -11.01
CA PRO A 210 -1.51 11.85 -10.67
C PRO A 210 -2.17 10.72 -9.87
N ILE A 211 -2.54 9.63 -10.55
CA ILE A 211 -3.19 8.46 -9.94
C ILE A 211 -2.35 7.87 -8.80
N SER A 212 -1.04 8.12 -8.79
CA SER A 212 -0.16 7.82 -7.67
C SER A 212 -0.58 8.49 -6.36
N ASP A 213 -1.09 9.73 -6.44
CA ASP A 213 -1.39 10.61 -5.33
C ASP A 213 -2.82 10.39 -4.80
N ALA A 214 -3.69 9.81 -5.64
CA ALA A 214 -4.98 9.30 -5.19
C ALA A 214 -4.80 8.08 -4.27
N LEU A 215 -3.70 7.32 -4.40
CA LEU A 215 -3.54 6.03 -3.72
C LEU A 215 -2.70 6.10 -2.45
N LEU A 216 -3.40 6.13 -1.32
CA LEU A 216 -2.82 5.99 0.00
C LEU A 216 -2.15 4.61 0.19
N ASN A 217 -1.00 4.58 0.85
CA ASN A 217 -0.28 3.33 1.14
C ASN A 217 -0.21 3.14 2.64
N PHE A 218 -0.55 1.95 3.08
CA PHE A 218 -0.60 1.61 4.49
C PHE A 218 -0.35 0.12 4.69
N ALA A 219 0.20 -0.22 5.85
CA ALA A 219 0.46 -1.59 6.25
C ALA A 219 0.31 -1.71 7.77
N THR A 220 0.10 -2.93 8.25
CA THR A 220 -0.16 -3.19 9.67
C THR A 220 0.71 -4.33 10.16
N ASN A 221 1.23 -4.23 11.38
CA ASN A 221 1.72 -5.39 12.12
C ASN A 221 0.86 -5.58 13.37
N GLU A 222 1.29 -6.44 14.30
CA GLU A 222 0.54 -6.69 15.53
C GLU A 222 0.40 -5.47 16.46
N LYS A 223 1.30 -4.49 16.34
CA LYS A 223 1.39 -3.33 17.25
C LYS A 223 0.87 -2.04 16.61
N ASN A 224 1.19 -1.84 15.34
CA ASN A 224 1.14 -0.55 14.67
C ASN A 224 0.45 -0.63 13.31
N LEU A 225 -0.25 0.46 13.00
CA LEU A 225 -0.65 0.85 11.66
C LEU A 225 0.37 1.88 11.12
N TYR A 226 0.89 1.63 9.94
CA TYR A 226 1.80 2.51 9.21
C TYR A 226 1.05 3.17 8.07
N VAL A 227 1.07 4.50 7.98
CA VAL A 227 0.40 5.27 6.92
C VAL A 227 1.43 6.13 6.20
N GLY A 228 1.73 5.78 4.95
CA GLY A 228 2.62 6.55 4.10
C GLY A 228 1.92 7.79 3.57
N ARG A 229 2.43 8.97 3.90
CA ARG A 229 1.87 10.23 3.41
C ARG A 229 2.07 10.36 1.91
N VAL A 230 1.07 10.92 1.24
CA VAL A 230 1.20 11.31 -0.16
C VAL A 230 2.01 12.61 -0.22
N SER A 231 3.25 12.49 -0.68
CA SER A 231 4.13 13.62 -0.96
C SER A 231 5.14 13.24 -2.03
N SER A 232 5.42 14.17 -2.94
CA SER A 232 6.47 14.04 -3.96
C SER A 232 7.86 14.47 -3.47
N LYS A 233 7.92 15.18 -2.34
CA LYS A 233 9.16 15.79 -1.81
C LYS A 233 9.66 15.12 -0.55
N ASP A 234 8.72 14.62 0.24
CA ASP A 234 8.94 14.27 1.62
C ASP A 234 8.64 12.79 1.84
N PHE A 235 9.60 12.04 2.38
CA PHE A 235 9.37 10.67 2.82
C PHE A 235 8.86 10.70 4.26
N TYR A 236 7.57 10.41 4.45
CA TYR A 236 6.92 10.38 5.76
C TYR A 236 5.99 9.18 5.89
N ILE A 237 6.22 8.40 6.93
CA ILE A 237 5.31 7.34 7.35
C ILE A 237 4.87 7.67 8.77
N ASP A 238 3.57 7.89 8.97
CA ASP A 238 2.98 8.06 10.29
C ASP A 238 2.72 6.69 10.93
N ILE A 239 2.98 6.57 12.23
CA ILE A 239 2.79 5.33 12.99
C ILE A 239 1.66 5.56 13.99
N TYR A 240 0.66 4.70 13.96
CA TYR A 240 -0.50 4.71 14.84
C TYR A 240 -0.53 3.43 15.67
N ASP A 241 -0.93 3.54 16.94
CA ASP A 241 -1.19 2.40 17.80
C ASP A 241 -2.57 1.77 17.52
N LYS A 242 -2.94 0.74 18.31
CA LYS A 242 -4.22 0.04 18.21
C LYS A 242 -5.46 0.90 18.47
N ASN A 243 -5.28 2.06 19.10
CA ASN A 243 -6.34 3.03 19.36
C ASN A 243 -6.37 4.12 18.29
N PHE A 244 -5.64 3.94 17.18
CA PHE A 244 -5.45 4.93 16.13
C PHE A 244 -4.85 6.25 16.64
N THR A 245 -4.13 6.21 17.76
CA THR A 245 -3.38 7.36 18.25
C THR A 245 -2.02 7.37 17.58
N LYS A 246 -1.63 8.52 17.02
CA LYS A 246 -0.32 8.66 16.39
C LYS A 246 0.78 8.61 17.46
N VAL A 247 1.63 7.58 17.40
CA VAL A 247 2.70 7.32 18.36
C VAL A 247 4.10 7.58 17.81
N GLY A 248 4.23 7.76 16.50
CA GLY A 248 5.54 7.98 15.89
C GLY A 248 5.50 8.39 14.43
N LYS A 249 6.69 8.53 13.87
CA LYS A 249 6.89 8.76 12.43
C LYS A 249 8.26 8.23 11.98
N ILE A 250 8.33 7.82 10.72
CA ILE A 250 9.59 7.53 10.02
C ILE A 250 9.79 8.61 8.97
N THR A 251 10.97 9.21 8.97
CA THR A 251 11.37 10.24 8.00
C THR A 251 12.80 9.98 7.54
N HIS A 252 13.07 10.23 6.26
CA HIS A 252 14.44 10.21 5.74
C HIS A 252 14.62 11.28 4.65
N GLY A 253 15.88 11.62 4.34
CA GLY A 253 16.18 12.48 3.21
C GLY A 253 15.75 11.81 1.91
N TYR A 254 14.79 12.40 1.20
CA TYR A 254 14.24 11.82 -0.02
C TYR A 254 14.28 12.84 -1.16
N ARG A 255 14.77 12.41 -2.32
CA ARG A 255 14.73 13.19 -3.55
C ARG A 255 14.42 12.23 -4.69
N THR A 256 13.23 12.36 -5.26
CA THR A 256 12.93 11.76 -6.55
C THR A 256 12.47 12.84 -7.50
N LYS A 257 13.13 12.94 -8.64
CA LYS A 257 12.66 13.70 -9.79
C LYS A 257 12.67 12.78 -10.99
N ILE A 258 11.63 11.96 -11.11
CA ILE A 258 11.48 11.11 -12.29
C ILE A 258 10.66 11.89 -13.31
N ASN A 259 11.35 12.63 -14.20
CA ASN A 259 10.74 13.28 -15.34
C ASN A 259 10.63 12.29 -16.49
N ASP A 260 9.46 11.69 -16.72
CA ASP A 260 9.32 10.76 -17.82
C ASP A 260 7.86 10.66 -18.30
N TYR A 261 7.58 11.45 -19.32
CA TYR A 261 6.32 11.48 -20.05
C TYR A 261 5.93 10.12 -20.64
N GLU A 262 6.89 9.27 -21.00
CA GLU A 262 6.62 7.93 -21.54
C GLU A 262 5.96 7.01 -20.50
N GLN A 263 6.27 7.22 -19.21
CA GLN A 263 5.70 6.45 -18.09
C GLN A 263 4.20 6.70 -17.93
N TYR A 264 3.80 7.97 -18.06
CA TYR A 264 2.41 8.39 -17.95
C TYR A 264 1.57 7.87 -19.13
N ILE A 265 2.10 7.94 -20.36
CA ILE A 265 1.43 7.42 -21.55
C ILE A 265 1.34 5.88 -21.52
N TYR A 266 2.40 5.18 -21.10
CA TYR A 266 2.37 3.74 -20.93
C TYR A 266 1.27 3.32 -19.93
N PHE A 267 1.19 3.98 -18.79
CA PHE A 267 0.13 3.75 -17.80
C PHE A 267 -1.27 3.87 -18.44
N PHE A 268 -1.49 4.97 -19.17
CA PHE A 268 -2.77 5.26 -19.81
C PHE A 268 -3.18 4.18 -20.82
N ASN A 269 -2.23 3.75 -21.64
CA ASN A 269 -2.46 2.76 -22.70
C ASN A 269 -2.72 1.35 -22.16
N GLN A 270 -2.16 0.99 -21.00
CA GLN A 270 -2.33 -0.35 -20.42
C GLN A 270 -3.63 -0.51 -19.63
N TYR A 271 -4.04 0.52 -18.89
CA TYR A 271 -5.12 0.39 -17.88
C TYR A 271 -6.42 1.12 -18.24
N GLY A 272 -6.47 1.83 -19.37
CA GLY A 272 -7.73 2.23 -20.00
C GLY A 272 -8.63 3.13 -19.16
N ALA A 273 -8.08 3.97 -18.27
CA ALA A 273 -8.86 5.05 -17.69
C ALA A 273 -9.34 5.94 -18.85
N GLY A 274 -10.65 6.04 -19.09
CA GLY A 274 -11.29 6.58 -20.30
C GLY A 274 -11.08 8.06 -20.63
N PHE A 275 -9.94 8.67 -20.31
CA PHE A 275 -9.63 10.09 -20.59
C PHE A 275 -8.52 10.24 -21.64
N LYS A 276 -8.66 9.61 -22.81
CA LYS A 276 -7.74 9.89 -23.92
C LYS A 276 -8.01 11.32 -24.39
N SER A 277 -7.28 12.28 -23.85
CA SER A 277 -7.29 13.65 -24.36
C SER A 277 -6.91 13.62 -25.83
N LYS A 278 -7.74 14.22 -26.70
CA LYS A 278 -7.47 14.33 -28.15
C LYS A 278 -6.18 15.08 -28.49
N SER A 279 -5.49 15.69 -27.51
CA SER A 279 -4.23 16.41 -27.73
C SER A 279 -3.07 15.82 -26.91
N GLU A 280 -2.35 14.85 -27.48
CA GLU A 280 -1.11 14.31 -26.91
C GLU A 280 -0.02 15.40 -26.74
N SER A 281 -0.08 16.49 -27.51
CA SER A 281 0.92 17.57 -27.52
C SER A 281 0.98 18.42 -26.25
N LYS A 282 -0.10 18.52 -25.45
CA LYS A 282 -0.14 19.36 -24.23
C LYS A 282 0.65 18.79 -23.04
N TRP A 283 1.20 17.59 -23.18
CA TRP A 283 1.70 16.79 -22.06
C TRP A 283 3.22 16.58 -22.06
N LYS A 284 3.91 16.76 -23.19
CA LYS A 284 5.35 16.46 -23.35
C LYS A 284 6.28 17.29 -22.46
N ASP A 285 5.88 18.52 -22.15
CA ASP A 285 6.70 19.47 -21.38
C ASP A 285 6.38 19.48 -19.87
N LYS A 286 5.43 18.65 -19.41
CA LYS A 286 5.04 18.61 -17.99
C LYS A 286 5.95 17.64 -17.23
N LYS A 287 6.66 18.18 -16.23
CA LYS A 287 7.36 17.38 -15.23
C LYS A 287 6.32 16.71 -14.33
N ILE A 288 6.40 15.39 -14.22
CA ILE A 288 5.61 14.61 -13.27
C ILE A 288 6.54 14.28 -12.09
N GLU A 289 6.11 14.55 -10.87
CA GLU A 289 6.84 14.11 -9.67
C GLU A 289 6.18 12.83 -9.14
N PHE A 290 6.96 11.87 -8.68
CA PHE A 290 6.44 10.63 -8.11
C PHE A 290 6.42 10.73 -6.58
N LYS A 291 5.46 10.03 -5.96
CA LYS A 291 5.36 9.94 -4.50
C LYS A 291 6.57 9.24 -3.87
N ALA A 292 6.91 9.62 -2.64
CA ALA A 292 8.06 9.07 -1.92
C ALA A 292 7.93 7.60 -1.50
N ILE A 293 6.70 7.11 -1.39
CA ILE A 293 6.38 5.77 -0.90
C ILE A 293 5.49 5.10 -1.94
N ASN A 294 6.00 4.06 -2.59
CA ASN A 294 5.23 3.29 -3.57
C ASN A 294 4.41 2.21 -2.90
N ARG A 295 4.98 1.51 -1.91
CA ARG A 295 4.31 0.46 -1.15
C ARG A 295 4.84 0.34 0.27
N LEU A 296 3.94 -0.13 1.14
CA LEU A 296 4.23 -0.56 2.49
C LEU A 296 3.74 -1.99 2.65
N PHE A 297 4.53 -2.82 3.31
CA PHE A 297 4.14 -4.14 3.77
C PHE A 297 4.70 -4.40 5.16
N THR A 298 4.28 -5.51 5.76
CA THR A 298 4.92 -6.05 6.96
C THR A 298 5.25 -7.51 6.74
N ASP A 299 6.31 -7.97 7.39
CA ASP A 299 6.71 -9.38 7.35
C ASP A 299 6.24 -10.18 8.56
N LYS A 300 6.62 -11.46 8.59
CA LYS A 300 6.36 -12.38 9.70
C LYS A 300 6.91 -11.92 11.05
N ASP A 301 7.96 -11.10 11.06
CA ASP A 301 8.62 -10.60 12.27
C ASP A 301 8.05 -9.23 12.68
N GLY A 302 7.06 -8.72 11.94
CA GLY A 302 6.43 -7.43 12.17
C GLY A 302 7.26 -6.23 11.72
N ARG A 303 8.35 -6.43 10.97
CA ARG A 303 9.14 -5.34 10.40
C ARG A 303 8.37 -4.66 9.29
N LEU A 304 8.58 -3.36 9.15
CA LEU A 304 7.99 -2.57 8.07
C LEU A 304 8.88 -2.66 6.84
N LEU A 305 8.28 -2.98 5.70
CA LEU A 305 8.92 -3.08 4.40
C LEU A 305 8.44 -1.95 3.51
N VAL A 306 9.36 -1.16 2.98
CA VAL A 306 9.04 0.03 2.21
C VAL A 306 9.65 -0.07 0.82
N ILE A 307 8.79 0.02 -0.20
CA ILE A 307 9.25 0.18 -1.58
C ILE A 307 9.10 1.66 -1.94
N SER A 308 10.22 2.27 -2.30
CA SER A 308 10.28 3.66 -2.74
C SER A 308 10.78 3.77 -4.19
N PRO A 309 10.41 4.84 -4.92
CA PRO A 309 11.03 5.13 -6.21
C PRO A 309 12.54 5.33 -6.06
N ARG A 310 13.29 4.84 -7.04
CA ARG A 310 14.76 5.01 -7.17
C ARG A 310 15.06 5.66 -8.52
N GLU A 311 16.09 6.49 -8.60
CA GLU A 311 16.48 7.08 -9.88
C GLU A 311 17.02 6.01 -10.84
N LYS A 312 16.81 6.17 -12.15
CA LYS A 312 17.34 5.24 -13.18
C LYS A 312 18.86 5.02 -13.07
N LYS A 313 19.61 6.01 -12.56
CA LYS A 313 21.07 5.90 -12.33
C LYS A 313 21.42 4.94 -11.19
N GLU A 314 20.57 4.90 -10.17
CA GLU A 314 20.69 4.01 -8.99
C GLU A 314 20.15 2.60 -9.28
N ASN A 315 19.29 2.47 -10.30
CA ASN A 315 18.63 1.23 -10.65
C ASN A 315 18.65 0.97 -12.16
N LYS A 316 19.79 0.52 -12.69
CA LYS A 316 20.00 0.33 -14.14
C LYS A 316 19.29 -0.88 -14.74
N ASN A 317 18.88 -1.85 -13.92
CA ASN A 317 18.40 -3.17 -14.37
C ASN A 317 16.96 -3.49 -13.94
N GLY A 318 16.19 -2.52 -13.43
CA GLY A 318 14.81 -2.76 -12.98
C GLY A 318 14.71 -3.53 -11.67
N GLU A 319 15.69 -3.38 -10.79
CA GLU A 319 15.80 -4.08 -9.51
C GLU A 319 14.76 -3.53 -8.53
N ILE A 320 14.09 -4.40 -7.77
CA ILE A 320 13.15 -3.97 -6.74
C ILE A 320 13.90 -3.94 -5.41
N LEU A 321 14.13 -2.74 -4.89
CA LEU A 321 14.73 -2.51 -3.58
C LEU A 321 13.64 -2.29 -2.53
N VAL A 322 13.79 -2.94 -1.39
CA VAL A 322 12.86 -2.86 -0.26
C VAL A 322 13.64 -2.45 0.98
N ASP A 323 13.31 -1.28 1.51
CA ASP A 323 13.90 -0.78 2.75
C ASP A 323 13.21 -1.46 3.93
N VAL A 324 14.00 -1.99 4.87
CA VAL A 324 13.51 -2.75 6.03
C VAL A 324 13.67 -1.91 7.27
N TYR A 325 12.56 -1.68 7.97
CA TYR A 325 12.53 -0.91 9.21
C TYR A 325 12.08 -1.78 10.38
N GLU A 326 12.77 -1.65 11.50
CA GLU A 326 12.41 -2.25 12.79
C GLU A 326 12.40 -1.16 13.86
N ASP A 327 11.29 -1.04 14.59
CA ASP A 327 11.08 0.01 15.58
C ASP A 327 11.43 1.42 15.08
N SER A 328 11.06 1.73 13.83
CA SER A 328 11.35 2.99 13.11
C SER A 328 12.79 3.20 12.66
N ASN A 329 13.71 2.27 12.95
CA ASN A 329 15.10 2.33 12.51
C ASN A 329 15.26 1.59 11.18
N LEU A 330 15.95 2.22 10.23
CA LEU A 330 16.33 1.58 8.97
C LEU A 330 17.43 0.53 9.24
N LEU A 331 17.11 -0.74 9.02
CA LEU A 331 18.09 -1.83 9.07
C LEU A 331 18.94 -1.89 7.78
N GLY A 332 18.35 -1.45 6.67
CA GLY A 332 18.98 -1.33 5.36
C GLY A 332 18.00 -1.68 4.22
N SER A 333 18.52 -2.06 3.06
CA SER A 333 17.69 -2.44 1.90
C SER A 333 18.01 -3.84 1.40
N ILE A 334 16.97 -4.62 1.08
CA ILE A 334 17.09 -5.88 0.34
C ILE A 334 16.79 -5.68 -1.13
N LYS A 335 17.46 -6.46 -1.97
CA LYS A 335 17.18 -6.57 -3.39
C LYS A 335 16.37 -7.84 -3.63
N LEU A 336 15.19 -7.69 -4.21
CA LEU A 336 14.36 -8.84 -4.54
C LEU A 336 14.94 -9.63 -5.72
N PRO A 337 14.73 -10.96 -5.75
CA PRO A 337 15.31 -11.85 -6.75
C PRO A 337 14.67 -11.72 -8.15
N PHE A 338 13.60 -10.94 -8.28
CA PHE A 338 12.95 -10.64 -9.55
C PHE A 338 13.14 -9.17 -9.93
N LYS A 339 13.11 -8.93 -11.24
CA LYS A 339 13.22 -7.60 -11.83
C LYS A 339 11.85 -7.14 -12.27
N ASP A 340 11.57 -5.86 -12.09
CA ASP A 340 10.56 -5.17 -12.86
C ASP A 340 11.22 -4.66 -14.14
N PRO A 341 11.05 -5.33 -15.29
CA PRO A 341 11.66 -4.91 -16.56
C PRO A 341 11.25 -3.50 -16.99
N LYS A 342 10.24 -2.92 -16.33
CA LYS A 342 9.69 -1.62 -16.65
C LYS A 342 10.02 -0.56 -15.61
N PHE A 343 10.96 -0.79 -14.68
CA PHE A 343 11.52 0.20 -13.73
C PHE A 343 10.54 0.88 -12.75
N TYR A 344 9.23 0.66 -12.91
CA TYR A 344 8.21 1.40 -12.19
C TYR A 344 7.52 0.43 -11.26
N ASN A 345 8.03 0.41 -10.02
CA ASN A 345 7.40 -0.11 -8.80
C ASN A 345 5.99 0.52 -8.59
N TYR A 346 5.09 0.29 -9.55
CA TYR A 346 3.90 1.06 -9.80
C TYR A 346 2.69 0.45 -9.09
N VAL A 347 1.65 1.29 -9.01
CA VAL A 347 0.33 1.18 -8.39
C VAL A 347 -0.45 -0.12 -8.65
N TYR A 348 -0.07 -0.96 -9.60
CA TYR A 348 -0.70 -2.27 -9.81
C TYR A 348 0.24 -3.38 -9.36
N ASN A 349 -0.25 -4.11 -8.37
CA ASN A 349 0.49 -5.02 -7.52
C ASN A 349 1.05 -6.21 -8.30
N LYS A 350 2.38 -6.29 -8.38
CA LYS A 350 3.06 -7.55 -8.70
C LYS A 350 3.64 -8.23 -7.47
N VAL A 351 4.02 -7.47 -6.45
CA VAL A 351 4.70 -8.00 -5.27
C VAL A 351 3.77 -7.95 -4.07
N TYR A 352 3.66 -9.06 -3.35
CA TYR A 352 2.93 -9.14 -2.09
C TYR A 352 3.77 -9.87 -1.06
N PHE A 353 4.00 -9.21 0.07
CA PHE A 353 4.58 -9.84 1.25
C PHE A 353 3.45 -10.36 2.12
N ILE A 354 3.49 -11.65 2.42
CA ILE A 354 2.53 -12.30 3.32
C ILE A 354 3.34 -13.16 4.27
N LYS A 355 3.50 -12.67 5.49
CA LYS A 355 4.32 -13.31 6.53
C LYS A 355 5.73 -13.65 6.01
N ASP A 356 6.01 -14.93 5.80
CA ASP A 356 7.30 -15.50 5.39
C ASP A 356 7.44 -15.69 3.87
N LYS A 357 6.43 -15.25 3.10
CA LYS A 357 6.36 -15.45 1.64
C LYS A 357 6.29 -14.14 0.88
N ILE A 358 6.86 -14.16 -0.32
CA ILE A 358 6.75 -13.10 -1.32
C ILE A 358 6.12 -13.69 -2.56
N PHE A 359 4.97 -13.16 -2.94
CA PHE A 359 4.29 -13.50 -4.19
C PHE A 359 4.65 -12.45 -5.25
N TYR A 360 5.12 -12.91 -6.39
CA TYR A 360 5.39 -12.09 -7.57
C TYR A 360 4.48 -12.52 -8.74
N PHE A 361 3.56 -11.66 -9.14
CA PHE A 361 2.61 -11.89 -10.23
C PHE A 361 3.17 -11.34 -11.55
N ASP A 362 3.36 -12.20 -12.54
CA ASP A 362 3.95 -11.83 -13.82
C ASP A 362 3.19 -12.42 -15.01
N ASN A 363 2.24 -11.64 -15.56
CA ASN A 363 1.56 -11.90 -16.85
C ASN A 363 1.17 -13.37 -17.14
N GLY A 364 0.67 -14.09 -16.12
CA GLY A 364 0.23 -15.48 -16.23
C GLY A 364 1.00 -16.45 -15.32
N GLU A 365 2.13 -16.03 -14.75
CA GLU A 365 2.90 -16.80 -13.79
C GLU A 365 2.81 -16.18 -12.39
N ILE A 366 2.87 -17.04 -11.37
CA ILE A 366 3.04 -16.63 -9.96
C ILE A 366 4.34 -17.25 -9.47
N LYS A 367 5.30 -16.40 -9.11
CA LYS A 367 6.57 -16.83 -8.50
C LYS A 367 6.48 -16.60 -7.01
N ILE A 368 6.87 -17.60 -6.22
CA ILE A 368 6.76 -17.54 -4.76
C ILE A 368 8.15 -17.77 -4.15
N TYR A 369 8.55 -16.87 -3.29
CA TYR A 369 9.81 -16.94 -2.55
C TYR A 369 9.50 -17.03 -1.07
N THR A 370 10.26 -17.85 -0.35
CA THR A 370 10.28 -17.88 1.12
C THR A 370 11.58 -17.26 1.59
N TYR A 371 11.60 -16.66 2.78
CA TYR A 371 12.79 -15.98 3.31
C TYR A 371 12.95 -16.11 4.82
#